data_AF-A0A816HWC8-F1
#
_entry.id   AF-A0A816HWC8-F1
#
_cell.length_a   1.000
_cell.length_b   1.000
_cell.length_c   1.000
_cell.angle_alpha   90.00
_cell.angle_beta   90.00
_cell.angle_gamma   90.00
#
_symmetry.space_group_name_H-M   'P 1'
#
loop_
_entity.id
_entity.type
_entity.pdbx_description
1 polymer ?
#
loop_
_entity_poly.entity_id
_entity_poly.type
_entity_poly.pdbx_seq_one_letter_code
_entity_poly.pdbx_strand_id
1 'polypeptide(L)'
;LEKAQKSVAYGCIKYADLSHNRNSDYVFSFDRMLDDRGNTAAYLLYANTRIRSIARTAGVEPAALKAMAKDHELNFTVEERELKLAKCIIKYPD
;
A
#
# COMPACT_ATOMS: atom_id res chain seq x y z
N LEU A 1 -12.60 13.77 -7.96
CA LEU A 1 -12.01 14.39 -6.75
C LEU A 1 -12.68 13.91 -5.46
N GLU A 2 -14.01 13.92 -5.38
CA GLU A 2 -14.75 13.49 -4.17
C GLU A 2 -14.36 12.10 -3.64
N LYS A 3 -14.20 11.10 -4.52
CA LYS A 3 -13.76 9.75 -4.11
C LYS A 3 -12.40 9.76 -3.40
N ALA A 4 -11.44 10.50 -3.94
CA ALA A 4 -10.11 10.62 -3.36
C ALA A 4 -10.17 11.33 -1.99
N GLN A 5 -10.93 12.43 -1.91
CA GLN A 5 -11.16 13.15 -0.66
C GLN A 5 -11.74 12.25 0.42
N LYS A 6 -12.80 11.49 0.11
CA LYS A 6 -13.43 10.54 1.06
C LYS A 6 -12.47 9.44 1.49
N SER A 7 -11.73 8.85 0.55
CA SER A 7 -10.73 7.81 0.87
C SER A 7 -9.62 8.32 1.77
N VAL A 8 -9.08 9.52 1.49
CA VAL A 8 -8.02 10.12 2.32
C VAL A 8 -8.56 10.50 3.69
N ALA A 9 -9.68 11.23 3.75
CA ALA A 9 -10.23 11.71 5.02
C ALA A 9 -10.60 10.56 5.97
N TYR A 10 -11.40 9.59 5.50
CA TYR A 10 -11.80 8.46 6.33
C TYR A 10 -10.66 7.48 6.57
N GLY A 11 -9.76 7.31 5.60
CA GLY A 11 -8.60 6.44 5.73
C GLY A 11 -7.65 6.92 6.81
N CYS A 12 -7.30 8.21 6.83
CA CYS A 12 -6.37 8.77 7.80
C CYS A 12 -6.87 8.66 9.23
N ILE A 13 -8.15 8.97 9.47
CA ILE A 13 -8.75 8.87 10.81
C ILE A 13 -8.78 7.40 11.28
N LYS A 14 -9.29 6.49 10.45
CA LYS A 14 -9.40 5.06 10.83
C LYS A 14 -8.04 4.42 11.05
N TYR A 15 -7.08 4.71 10.17
CA TYR A 15 -5.75 4.13 10.27
C TYR A 15 -4.99 4.64 11.49
N ALA A 16 -5.10 5.93 11.79
CA ALA A 16 -4.43 6.50 12.95
C ALA A 16 -4.90 5.87 14.25
N ASP A 17 -6.19 5.58 14.37
CA ASP A 17 -6.74 4.85 15.52
C ASP A 17 -6.22 3.39 15.55
N LEU A 18 -6.38 2.65 14.45
CA LEU A 18 -6.04 1.23 14.37
C LEU A 18 -4.53 0.90 14.41
N SER A 19 -3.68 1.85 14.02
CA SER A 19 -2.22 1.68 14.02
C SER A 19 -1.59 1.86 15.40
N HIS A 20 -2.32 2.45 16.35
CA HIS A 20 -1.89 2.54 17.74
C HIS A 20 -2.39 1.33 18.54
N ASN A 21 -1.72 1.05 19.65
CA ASN A 21 -2.15 -0.01 20.54
C ASN A 21 -3.50 0.36 21.16
N ARG A 22 -4.49 -0.55 21.06
CA ARG A 22 -5.86 -0.34 21.55
C ARG A 22 -5.95 -0.01 23.05
N ASN A 23 -4.96 -0.45 23.84
CA ASN A 23 -4.93 -0.27 25.29
C ASN A 23 -4.23 1.03 25.71
N SER A 24 -3.62 1.74 24.76
CA SER A 24 -2.90 2.98 25.02
C SER A 24 -3.82 4.19 24.83
N ASP A 25 -3.49 5.29 25.50
CA ASP A 25 -4.20 6.55 25.31
C ASP A 25 -4.07 7.05 23.88
N TYR A 26 -5.19 7.48 23.33
CA TYR A 26 -5.27 8.01 21.98
C TYR A 26 -5.18 9.53 21.96
N VAL A 27 -4.24 10.06 21.17
CA VAL A 27 -4.08 11.50 20.95
C VAL A 27 -4.54 11.85 19.55
N PHE A 28 -5.69 12.53 19.46
CA PHE A 28 -6.20 13.02 18.19
C PHE A 28 -5.38 14.20 17.68
N SER A 29 -4.85 14.12 16.45
CA SER A 29 -4.07 15.19 15.81
C SER A 29 -4.19 15.12 14.30
N PHE A 30 -4.87 16.09 13.68
CA PHE A 30 -5.01 16.15 12.22
C PHE A 30 -3.65 16.21 11.51
N ASP A 31 -2.71 17.00 12.03
CA ASP A 31 -1.39 17.16 11.43
C ASP A 31 -0.65 15.83 11.34
N ARG A 32 -0.69 15.02 12.42
CA ARG A 32 -0.07 13.68 12.42
C ARG A 32 -0.80 12.68 11.52
N MET A 33 -2.12 12.75 11.48
CA MET A 33 -2.94 11.80 10.71
C MET A 33 -2.84 12.02 9.20
N LEU A 34 -2.68 13.28 8.79
CA LEU A 34 -2.62 13.72 7.40
C LEU A 34 -1.19 13.88 6.88
N ASP A 35 -0.18 13.57 7.69
CA ASP A 35 1.22 13.61 7.28
C ASP A 35 1.44 12.68 6.07
N ASP A 36 2.07 13.20 5.02
CA ASP A 36 2.37 12.48 3.79
C ASP A 36 3.60 11.57 3.92
N ARG A 37 4.31 11.68 5.05
CA ARG A 37 5.48 10.89 5.41
C ARG A 37 5.20 10.02 6.63
N GLY A 38 5.84 8.86 6.65
CA GLY A 38 5.79 7.94 7.79
C GLY A 38 4.61 6.96 7.76
N ASN A 39 4.19 6.52 8.95
CA ASN A 39 3.21 5.46 9.12
C ASN A 39 1.77 6.01 9.14
N THR A 40 1.29 6.49 7.99
CA THR A 40 -0.05 7.10 7.85
C THR A 40 -0.82 6.51 6.68
N ALA A 41 -2.15 6.62 6.71
CA ALA A 41 -2.97 6.20 5.57
C ALA A 41 -2.68 7.02 4.32
N ALA A 42 -2.32 8.31 4.47
CA ALA A 42 -1.96 9.17 3.35
C ALA A 42 -0.76 8.57 2.58
N TYR A 43 0.29 8.16 3.29
CA TYR A 43 1.42 7.48 2.68
C TYR A 43 1.03 6.15 2.03
N LEU A 44 0.22 5.32 2.70
CA LEU A 44 -0.21 4.02 2.15
C LEU A 44 -1.07 4.17 0.87
N LEU A 45 -1.98 5.15 0.83
CA LEU A 45 -2.80 5.44 -0.33
C LEU A 45 -1.95 5.94 -1.51
N TYR A 46 -0.94 6.77 -1.22
CA TYR A 46 0.04 7.21 -2.21
C TYR A 46 0.86 6.03 -2.74
N ALA A 47 1.44 5.21 -1.86
CA ALA A 47 2.25 4.05 -2.22
C ALA A 47 1.47 3.05 -3.10
N ASN A 48 0.21 2.75 -2.73
CA ASN A 48 -0.67 1.92 -3.53
C ASN A 48 -0.93 2.52 -4.93
N THR A 49 -1.19 3.82 -5.01
CA THR A 49 -1.41 4.51 -6.28
C THR A 49 -0.16 4.47 -7.16
N ARG A 50 1.02 4.66 -6.55
CA ARG A 50 2.33 4.59 -7.22
C ARG A 50 2.59 3.19 -7.79
N ILE A 51 2.39 2.12 -7.01
CA ILE A 51 2.54 0.73 -7.47
C ILE A 51 1.65 0.48 -8.68
N ARG A 52 0.37 0.85 -8.62
CA ARG A 52 -0.56 0.70 -9.75
C ARG A 52 -0.19 1.56 -10.96
N SER A 53 0.51 2.67 -10.74
CA SER A 53 0.97 3.55 -11.83
C SER A 53 2.10 2.95 -12.64
N ILE A 54 2.93 2.06 -12.08
CA ILE A 54 4.04 1.43 -12.80
C ILE A 54 3.51 0.68 -14.03
N ALA A 55 2.50 -0.17 -13.84
CA ALA A 55 1.85 -0.90 -14.93
C ALA A 55 1.19 0.03 -15.97
N ARG A 56 0.48 1.08 -15.53
CA ARG A 56 -0.13 2.06 -16.43
C ARG A 56 0.92 2.81 -17.26
N THR A 57 2.03 3.19 -16.64
CA THR A 57 3.11 3.93 -17.32
C THR A 57 3.82 3.05 -18.34
N ALA A 58 3.94 1.75 -18.04
CA ALA A 58 4.43 0.74 -18.98
C ALA A 58 3.43 0.37 -20.09
N GLY A 59 2.21 0.96 -20.10
CA GLY A 59 1.18 0.65 -21.08
C GLY A 59 0.58 -0.76 -20.95
N VAL A 60 0.73 -1.40 -19.78
CA VAL A 60 0.26 -2.76 -19.55
C VAL A 60 -1.17 -2.75 -19.00
N GLU A 61 -2.09 -3.31 -19.79
CA GLU A 61 -3.48 -3.45 -19.37
C GLU A 61 -3.66 -4.48 -18.25
N PRO A 62 -4.58 -4.26 -17.29
CA PRO A 62 -4.81 -5.19 -16.18
C PRO A 62 -5.14 -6.62 -16.60
N ALA A 63 -5.82 -6.79 -17.75
CA ALA A 63 -6.13 -8.11 -18.28
C ALA A 63 -4.88 -8.85 -18.78
N ALA A 64 -3.99 -8.15 -19.47
CA ALA A 64 -2.71 -8.70 -19.93
C ALA A 64 -1.83 -9.08 -18.74
N LEU A 65 -1.77 -8.23 -17.70
CA LEU A 65 -1.01 -8.53 -16.48
C LEU A 65 -1.49 -9.82 -15.79
N LYS A 66 -2.81 -10.04 -15.73
CA LYS A 66 -3.39 -11.27 -15.16
C LYS A 66 -3.09 -12.51 -16.00
N ALA A 67 -3.02 -12.39 -17.32
CA ALA A 67 -2.66 -13.49 -18.19
C ALA A 67 -1.19 -13.87 -17.98
N MET A 68 -0.28 -12.89 -18.00
CA MET A 68 1.15 -13.12 -17.73
C MET A 68 1.39 -13.73 -16.35
N ALA A 69 0.63 -13.30 -15.32
CA ALA A 69 0.78 -13.84 -13.96
C ALA A 69 0.44 -15.33 -13.84
N LYS A 70 -0.29 -15.93 -14.79
CA LYS A 70 -0.59 -17.38 -14.79
C LYS A 70 0.52 -18.22 -15.41
N ASP A 71 1.14 -17.68 -16.46
CA ASP A 71 2.06 -18.45 -17.31
C ASP A 71 3.53 -18.15 -16.99
N HIS A 72 3.82 -17.09 -16.22
CA HIS A 72 5.18 -16.65 -15.93
C HIS A 72 5.72 -17.23 -14.62
N GLU A 73 6.84 -17.96 -14.72
CA GLU A 73 7.62 -18.37 -13.54
C GLU A 73 8.43 -17.19 -12.99
N LEU A 74 8.27 -16.92 -11.69
CA LEU A 74 9.00 -15.86 -10.99
C LEU A 74 10.40 -16.36 -10.60
N ASN A 75 11.42 -15.86 -11.27
CA ASN A 75 12.82 -16.13 -10.95
C ASN A 75 13.41 -15.04 -10.06
N PHE A 76 13.43 -15.27 -8.74
CA PHE A 76 13.96 -14.33 -7.74
C PHE A 76 15.48 -14.43 -7.55
N THR A 77 16.24 -14.66 -8.62
CA THR A 77 17.64 -15.10 -8.53
C THR A 77 18.67 -13.98 -8.49
N VAL A 78 18.27 -12.72 -8.65
CA VAL A 78 19.22 -11.62 -8.91
C VAL A 78 19.40 -10.67 -7.71
N GLU A 79 18.36 -10.40 -6.91
CA GLU A 79 18.47 -9.39 -5.85
C GLU A 79 17.78 -9.76 -4.52
N GLU A 80 18.52 -9.60 -3.41
CA GLU A 80 18.05 -9.90 -2.05
C GLU A 80 16.78 -9.12 -1.67
N ARG A 81 16.61 -7.91 -2.21
CA ARG A 81 15.44 -7.06 -1.94
C ARG A 81 14.14 -7.66 -2.48
N GLU A 82 14.21 -8.32 -3.63
CA GLU A 82 13.06 -9.00 -4.23
C GLU A 82 12.61 -10.16 -3.36
N LEU A 83 13.57 -10.97 -2.90
CA LEU A 83 13.31 -12.08 -2.00
C LEU A 83 12.72 -11.61 -0.65
N LYS A 84 13.22 -10.50 -0.11
CA LYS A 84 12.69 -9.90 1.12
C LYS A 84 11.24 -9.44 0.95
N LEU A 85 10.92 -8.83 -0.19
CA LEU A 85 9.55 -8.41 -0.51
C LEU A 85 8.63 -9.62 -0.69
N ALA A 86 9.06 -10.64 -1.44
CA ALA A 86 8.29 -11.87 -1.65
C ALA A 86 7.95 -12.56 -0.32
N LYS A 87 8.94 -12.69 0.57
CA LYS A 87 8.73 -13.21 1.93
C LYS A 87 7.74 -12.35 2.74
N CYS A 88 7.74 -11.04 2.55
CA CYS A 88 6.79 -10.15 3.23
C CYS A 88 5.35 -10.34 2.73
N ILE A 89 5.15 -10.55 1.43
CA ILE A 89 3.82 -10.76 0.82
C ILE A 89 3.21 -12.08 1.30
N ILE A 90 4.02 -13.14 1.39
CA ILE A 90 3.55 -14.47 1.81
C ILE A 90 3.05 -14.50 3.26
N LYS A 91 3.50 -13.56 4.12
CA LYS A 91 3.06 -13.47 5.52
C LYS A 91 1.66 -12.87 5.73
N TYR A 92 0.99 -12.39 4.69
CA TYR A 92 -0.33 -11.77 4.84
C TYR A 92 -1.43 -12.70 5.39
N PRO A 93 -1.48 -14.01 5.03
CA PRO A 93 -2.46 -14.94 5.59
C PRO A 93 -2.16 -15.37 7.04
N ASP A 94 -0.93 -15.18 7.52
CA ASP A 94 -0.50 -15.51 8.89
C ASP A 94 -1.06 -14.48 9.89
#